data_AF-A0A238FIA1-F1
#
_entry.id   AF-A0A238FIA1-F1
#
_cell.length_a   1.000
_cell.length_b   1.000
_cell.length_c   1.000
_cell.angle_alpha   90.00
_cell.angle_beta   90.00
_cell.angle_gamma   90.00
#
_symmetry.space_group_name_H-M   'P 1'
#
loop_
_entity.id
_entity.type
_entity.pdbx_description
1 polymer ?
#
loop_
_entity_poly.entity_id
_entity_poly.type
_entity_poly.pdbx_seq_one_letter_code
_entity_poly.pdbx_strand_id
1 'polypeptide(L)'
;MRLPLLTSAFLFASTAQAAVKVQVPSTALANLLRPAAPETIRGQTVARDTFALTILANTTHALVSFEIPEGVKLGWIALASGFGSAMKNSAMVILWPSRDRSRFILSPRASPSGWGLPVAYTEDFSAYFQQVDAFDLISNNAGYRASFIRPLTFPPSQNVYPASAINSLALDTPNPKQPIVVALSAVPPTADDPRSTFTMHDHSFILTMNLARLYLRKSQLSSETPDPVDHSDPADPAAPVDISDDEDKFPSETLILIMAIVVWTLVAPIGILVPRFCRAHPKWFGYHATFQGWIVFPSTIVIVVFGMIAGRPPTDTITRTHQFLGLALGTLLLLQVTLGLLARRTLPPVEPPSAHYGGTKVFTRTLSQVIHMVLGVSILLLGFAQTQVGLALYARGTLATLYLAGEFTGCRKLCAGIFLLLFFSSLVELVRTRHREGRSWSKSIFGLGRTSASRPRLRINLRPMNDSRPSFVMEGGPNAVSAMQDEKRPSSLQSGQSIHFSSLHDRSYSQGGSASDFDSDTKALVPRAK
;
A
#
# COMPACT_ATOMS: atom_id res chain seq x y z
N MET A 1 10.32 -1.70 28.66
CA MET A 1 10.05 -0.85 27.48
C MET A 1 8.68 -1.24 26.92
N ARG A 2 7.63 -0.52 27.33
CA ARG A 2 6.29 -0.57 26.75
C ARG A 2 6.05 0.77 26.04
N LEU A 3 5.27 0.74 24.96
CA LEU A 3 5.00 1.78 23.94
C LEU A 3 6.08 1.92 22.85
N PRO A 4 5.74 1.48 21.62
CA PRO A 4 5.22 2.42 20.63
C PRO A 4 4.00 1.83 19.88
N LEU A 5 2.80 2.33 20.19
CA LEU A 5 1.57 2.00 19.45
C LEU A 5 0.62 3.21 19.31
N LEU A 6 1.04 4.40 19.77
CA LEU A 6 0.17 5.57 19.94
C LEU A 6 0.46 6.73 18.97
N THR A 7 1.52 6.63 18.15
CA THR A 7 1.92 7.70 17.21
C THR A 7 1.22 7.61 15.84
N SER A 8 0.34 6.64 15.60
CA SER A 8 -0.35 6.47 14.31
C SER A 8 -1.76 7.07 14.26
N ALA A 9 -2.30 7.57 15.37
CA ALA A 9 -3.72 7.94 15.48
C ALA A 9 -4.07 9.42 15.18
N PHE A 10 -3.09 10.33 15.08
CA PHE A 10 -3.38 11.78 15.05
C PHE A 10 -3.28 12.48 13.68
N LEU A 11 -3.18 11.75 12.57
CA LEU A 11 -2.97 12.34 11.23
C LEU A 11 -4.20 12.34 10.31
N PHE A 12 -5.41 12.00 10.78
CA PHE A 12 -6.57 11.71 9.91
C PHE A 12 -7.79 12.63 10.05
N ALA A 13 -7.64 13.84 10.58
CA ALA A 13 -8.76 14.78 10.70
C ALA A 13 -8.57 15.99 9.76
N SER A 14 -8.92 15.83 8.48
CA SER A 14 -9.43 16.89 7.61
C SER A 14 -9.53 16.36 6.17
N THR A 15 -10.74 16.29 5.61
CA THR A 15 -11.09 17.03 4.38
C THR A 15 -12.51 16.69 3.92
N ALA A 16 -13.28 17.74 3.66
CA ALA A 16 -14.61 17.72 3.10
C ALA A 16 -14.58 17.55 1.57
N GLN A 17 -15.52 16.79 1.03
CA GLN A 17 -15.70 16.52 -0.40
C GLN A 17 -16.23 17.75 -1.15
N ALA A 18 -15.59 18.08 -2.28
CA ALA A 18 -16.17 18.91 -3.31
C ALA A 18 -16.97 18.02 -4.28
N ALA A 19 -18.29 17.96 -4.09
CA ALA A 19 -19.21 17.27 -5.00
C ALA A 19 -19.42 18.13 -6.26
N VAL A 20 -18.94 17.65 -7.41
CA VAL A 20 -19.27 18.22 -8.72
C VAL A 20 -20.73 17.89 -9.03
N LYS A 21 -21.62 18.87 -8.86
CA LYS A 21 -23.03 18.77 -9.24
C LYS A 21 -23.15 18.89 -10.76
N VAL A 22 -23.21 17.76 -11.45
CA VAL A 22 -23.82 17.71 -12.78
C VAL A 22 -25.33 17.59 -12.58
N GLN A 23 -26.08 18.63 -12.99
CA GLN A 23 -27.54 18.67 -12.87
C GLN A 23 -28.17 18.54 -14.26
N VAL A 24 -28.64 17.35 -14.60
CA VAL A 24 -29.66 17.21 -15.64
C VAL A 24 -30.98 17.74 -15.08
N PRO A 25 -31.75 18.56 -15.83
CA PRO A 25 -33.09 18.94 -15.42
C PRO A 25 -33.99 17.71 -15.48
N SER A 26 -34.10 17.04 -14.34
CA SER A 26 -34.83 15.80 -14.09
C SER A 26 -36.33 15.88 -14.46
N THR A 27 -36.87 17.08 -14.70
CA THR A 27 -38.22 17.33 -15.24
C THR A 27 -38.42 16.84 -16.67
N ALA A 28 -37.40 16.93 -17.52
CA ALA A 28 -37.50 16.50 -18.91
C ALA A 28 -37.54 14.96 -19.00
N LEU A 29 -36.75 14.28 -18.17
CA LEU A 29 -36.75 12.84 -17.99
C LEU A 29 -38.11 12.33 -17.47
N ALA A 30 -38.68 12.97 -16.45
CA ALA A 30 -39.99 12.59 -15.90
C ALA A 30 -41.14 12.65 -16.94
N ASN A 31 -41.07 13.57 -17.91
CA ASN A 31 -42.08 13.68 -18.97
C ASN A 31 -42.12 12.46 -19.91
N LEU A 32 -41.05 11.67 -19.97
CA LEU A 32 -41.00 10.44 -20.76
C LEU A 32 -41.84 9.30 -20.15
N LEU A 33 -42.19 9.41 -18.86
CA LEU A 33 -43.05 8.45 -18.16
C LEU A 33 -44.54 8.83 -18.20
N ARG A 34 -44.92 9.79 -19.05
CA ARG A 34 -46.33 10.15 -19.27
C ARG A 34 -47.11 8.96 -19.83
N PRO A 35 -48.40 8.80 -19.47
CA PRO A 35 -49.31 9.81 -18.90
C PRO A 35 -49.27 9.96 -17.37
N ALA A 36 -48.30 9.37 -16.67
CA ALA A 36 -48.20 9.48 -15.21
C ALA A 36 -48.14 10.95 -14.74
N ALA A 37 -48.99 11.29 -13.77
CA ALA A 37 -48.91 12.57 -13.10
C ALA A 37 -47.58 12.64 -12.31
N PRO A 38 -46.86 13.78 -12.28
CA PRO A 38 -45.53 13.88 -11.67
C PRO A 38 -45.45 13.34 -10.23
N GLU A 39 -46.51 13.53 -9.45
CA GLU A 39 -46.67 13.06 -8.07
C GLU A 39 -46.74 11.53 -7.93
N THR A 40 -46.94 10.79 -9.02
CA THR A 40 -46.93 9.32 -9.03
C THR A 40 -45.57 8.74 -9.39
N ILE A 41 -44.64 9.59 -9.84
CA ILE A 41 -43.30 9.16 -10.19
C ILE A 41 -42.48 9.00 -8.91
N ARG A 42 -41.80 7.87 -8.79
CA ARG A 42 -40.94 7.54 -7.66
C ARG A 42 -39.54 7.18 -8.14
N GLY A 43 -38.55 7.27 -7.27
CA GLY A 43 -37.19 6.90 -7.59
C GLY A 43 -36.12 7.74 -6.91
N GLN A 44 -34.88 7.48 -7.30
CA GLN A 44 -33.71 8.13 -6.72
C GLN A 44 -32.62 8.33 -7.77
N THR A 45 -31.78 9.34 -7.55
CA THR A 45 -30.48 9.47 -8.18
C THR A 45 -29.39 9.16 -7.15
N VAL A 46 -28.49 8.25 -7.48
CA VAL A 46 -27.29 7.94 -6.69
C VAL A 46 -26.07 8.35 -7.50
N ALA A 47 -25.20 9.18 -6.91
CA ALA A 47 -23.97 9.64 -7.53
C ALA A 47 -22.75 8.98 -6.90
N ARG A 48 -21.77 8.64 -7.74
CA ARG A 48 -20.43 8.17 -7.42
C ARG A 48 -19.43 9.00 -8.22
N ASP A 49 -18.15 8.92 -7.86
CA ASP A 49 -17.08 9.63 -8.57
C ASP A 49 -16.98 9.25 -10.05
N THR A 50 -17.45 8.05 -10.42
CA THR A 50 -17.35 7.49 -11.78
C THR A 50 -18.63 7.60 -12.59
N PHE A 51 -19.79 7.72 -11.95
CA PHE A 51 -21.09 7.85 -12.62
C PHE A 51 -22.18 8.33 -11.65
N ALA A 52 -23.26 8.88 -12.18
CA ALA A 52 -24.54 9.00 -11.52
C ALA A 52 -25.56 8.09 -12.20
N LEU A 53 -26.35 7.38 -11.39
CA LEU A 53 -27.46 6.55 -11.83
C LEU A 53 -28.76 7.13 -11.31
N THR A 54 -29.66 7.45 -12.24
CA THR A 54 -31.02 7.86 -11.96
C THR A 54 -31.97 6.74 -12.39
N ILE A 55 -32.82 6.28 -11.46
CA ILE A 55 -33.96 5.42 -11.77
C ILE A 55 -35.21 6.15 -11.32
N LEU A 56 -36.09 6.47 -12.27
CA LEU A 56 -37.41 7.03 -12.03
C LEU A 56 -38.46 6.08 -12.57
N ALA A 57 -39.56 5.89 -11.88
CA ALA A 57 -40.58 4.94 -12.26
C ALA A 57 -41.98 5.48 -12.00
N ASN A 58 -42.91 5.15 -12.89
CA ASN A 58 -44.34 5.28 -12.64
C ASN A 58 -44.90 3.91 -12.19
N THR A 59 -46.19 3.63 -12.39
CA THR A 59 -46.82 2.36 -12.02
C THR A 59 -46.50 1.18 -12.96
N THR A 60 -45.95 1.43 -14.14
CA THR A 60 -45.78 0.41 -15.20
C THR A 60 -44.37 0.36 -15.78
N HIS A 61 -43.65 1.47 -15.81
CA HIS A 61 -42.36 1.63 -16.45
C HIS A 61 -41.35 2.33 -15.55
N ALA A 62 -40.08 2.02 -15.76
CA ALA A 62 -38.93 2.74 -15.22
C ALA A 62 -38.11 3.36 -16.34
N LEU A 63 -37.75 4.62 -16.16
CA LEU A 63 -36.71 5.33 -16.87
C LEU A 63 -35.41 5.17 -16.09
N VAL A 64 -34.38 4.68 -16.77
CA VAL A 64 -33.04 4.52 -16.27
C VAL A 64 -32.13 5.46 -17.04
N SER A 65 -31.35 6.27 -16.33
CA SER A 65 -30.38 7.19 -16.93
C SER A 65 -29.03 7.06 -16.23
N PHE A 66 -27.98 6.87 -17.02
CA PHE A 66 -26.60 6.95 -16.60
C PHE A 66 -26.01 8.28 -17.01
N GLU A 67 -25.22 8.87 -16.13
CA GLU A 67 -24.39 10.01 -16.43
C GLU A 67 -22.96 9.74 -15.96
N ILE A 68 -22.00 9.90 -16.84
CA ILE A 68 -20.59 9.64 -16.59
C ILE A 68 -19.86 10.96 -16.74
N PRO A 69 -19.15 11.44 -15.70
CA PRO A 69 -18.44 12.70 -15.75
C PRO A 69 -17.39 12.77 -16.87
N GLU A 70 -17.01 14.00 -17.21
CA GLU A 70 -15.88 14.27 -18.10
C GLU A 70 -14.60 13.57 -17.60
N GLY A 71 -13.78 13.07 -18.53
CA GLY A 71 -12.49 12.44 -18.21
C GLY A 71 -12.58 10.96 -17.80
N VAL A 72 -13.77 10.45 -17.46
CA VAL A 72 -13.98 9.03 -17.21
C VAL A 72 -14.10 8.29 -18.55
N LYS A 73 -13.24 7.29 -18.78
CA LYS A 73 -13.30 6.46 -20.00
C LYS A 73 -14.40 5.41 -19.86
N LEU A 74 -15.43 5.51 -20.70
CA LEU A 74 -16.45 4.48 -20.83
C LEU A 74 -16.22 3.62 -22.07
N GLY A 75 -16.04 2.32 -21.86
CA GLY A 75 -16.15 1.28 -22.88
C GLY A 75 -17.57 0.70 -22.89
N TRP A 76 -18.05 0.21 -21.75
CA TRP A 76 -19.43 -0.21 -21.55
C TRP A 76 -19.85 -0.05 -20.08
N ILE A 77 -21.16 0.09 -19.84
CA ILE A 77 -21.79 0.08 -18.52
C ILE A 77 -22.95 -0.91 -18.52
N ALA A 78 -23.07 -1.72 -17.48
CA ALA A 78 -24.13 -2.67 -17.29
C ALA A 78 -24.89 -2.38 -16.00
N LEU A 79 -26.21 -2.44 -16.11
CA LEU A 79 -27.13 -2.48 -15.00
C LEU A 79 -27.66 -3.89 -14.86
N ALA A 80 -27.38 -4.60 -13.77
CA ALA A 80 -28.16 -5.79 -13.46
C ALA A 80 -29.43 -5.36 -12.72
N SER A 81 -30.57 -5.52 -13.39
CA SER A 81 -31.88 -5.25 -12.81
C SER A 81 -32.53 -6.57 -12.41
N GLY A 82 -32.34 -6.98 -11.16
CA GLY A 82 -32.73 -8.31 -10.69
C GLY A 82 -31.94 -8.75 -9.48
N PHE A 83 -32.48 -8.38 -8.32
CA PHE A 83 -32.14 -8.60 -6.92
C PHE A 83 -31.44 -9.93 -6.59
N GLY A 84 -30.16 -9.81 -6.27
CA GLY A 84 -29.31 -10.81 -5.63
C GLY A 84 -27.94 -10.17 -5.32
N SER A 85 -27.22 -10.67 -4.32
CA SER A 85 -25.84 -10.23 -4.03
C SER A 85 -24.81 -10.72 -5.08
N ALA A 86 -25.28 -11.28 -6.19
CA ALA A 86 -24.47 -11.97 -7.18
C ALA A 86 -25.01 -11.77 -8.59
N MET A 87 -24.11 -11.85 -9.57
CA MET A 87 -24.43 -11.85 -11.01
C MET A 87 -25.08 -13.15 -11.49
N LYS A 88 -25.22 -14.17 -10.64
CA LYS A 88 -25.86 -15.42 -11.01
C LYS A 88 -27.37 -15.22 -11.08
N ASN A 89 -27.97 -15.70 -12.16
CA ASN A 89 -29.39 -15.62 -12.46
C ASN A 89 -29.93 -14.18 -12.51
N SER A 90 -29.13 -13.23 -13.02
CA SER A 90 -29.50 -11.82 -13.10
C SER A 90 -29.75 -11.35 -14.52
N ALA A 91 -30.83 -10.57 -14.69
CA ALA A 91 -31.10 -9.82 -15.91
C ALA A 91 -30.29 -8.54 -15.91
N MET A 92 -29.71 -8.21 -17.05
CA MET A 92 -28.79 -7.09 -17.21
C MET A 92 -29.14 -6.28 -18.45
N VAL A 93 -29.00 -4.97 -18.39
CA VAL A 93 -28.98 -4.09 -19.56
C VAL A 93 -27.60 -3.52 -19.67
N ILE A 94 -26.95 -3.78 -20.80
CA ILE A 94 -25.60 -3.29 -21.10
C ILE A 94 -25.71 -2.18 -22.15
N LEU A 95 -24.98 -1.10 -21.93
CA LEU A 95 -24.93 0.08 -22.79
C LEU A 95 -23.48 0.37 -23.13
N TRP A 96 -23.21 0.72 -24.38
CA TRP A 96 -21.91 1.26 -24.80
C TRP A 96 -22.06 2.25 -25.94
N PRO A 97 -21.17 3.25 -26.06
CA PRO A 97 -21.12 4.09 -27.26
C PRO A 97 -20.75 3.24 -28.48
N SER A 98 -21.39 3.48 -29.62
CA SER A 98 -20.97 2.91 -30.90
C SER A 98 -19.53 3.33 -31.25
N ARG A 99 -18.86 2.59 -32.14
CA ARG A 99 -17.47 2.90 -32.53
C ARG A 99 -17.31 4.29 -33.13
N ASP A 100 -18.29 4.71 -33.93
CA ASP A 100 -18.39 6.06 -34.50
C ASP A 100 -18.88 7.11 -33.49
N ARG A 101 -19.31 6.67 -32.30
CA ARG A 101 -19.78 7.48 -31.17
C ARG A 101 -21.01 8.32 -31.50
N SER A 102 -21.81 7.88 -32.47
CA SER A 102 -23.04 8.56 -32.88
C SER A 102 -24.23 8.21 -31.99
N ARG A 103 -24.22 7.05 -31.33
CA ARG A 103 -25.33 6.57 -30.48
C ARG A 103 -24.85 5.59 -29.40
N PHE A 104 -25.68 5.32 -28.39
CA PHE A 104 -25.47 4.15 -27.54
C PHE A 104 -26.07 2.90 -28.18
N ILE A 105 -25.42 1.77 -27.95
CA ILE A 105 -25.93 0.44 -28.24
C ILE A 105 -26.50 -0.12 -26.94
N LEU A 106 -27.79 -0.43 -26.93
CA LEU A 106 -28.49 -1.08 -25.84
C LEU A 106 -28.52 -2.60 -26.07
N SER A 107 -28.21 -3.37 -25.03
CA SER A 107 -28.08 -4.82 -25.10
C SER A 107 -28.60 -5.47 -23.83
N PRO A 108 -29.83 -5.99 -23.83
CA PRO A 108 -30.36 -6.81 -22.74
C PRO A 108 -29.69 -8.18 -22.74
N ARG A 109 -29.17 -8.62 -21.59
CA ARG A 109 -28.49 -9.90 -21.40
C ARG A 109 -28.86 -10.58 -20.09
N ALA A 110 -28.64 -11.88 -20.01
CA ALA A 110 -28.90 -12.67 -18.82
C ALA A 110 -27.69 -13.55 -18.48
N SER A 111 -27.39 -13.71 -17.19
CA SER A 111 -26.26 -14.53 -16.72
C SER A 111 -26.74 -15.73 -15.88
N PRO A 112 -26.85 -16.94 -16.46
CA PRO A 112 -27.36 -18.11 -15.73
C PRO A 112 -26.36 -18.70 -14.73
N SER A 113 -25.05 -18.48 -14.90
CA SER A 113 -24.02 -19.10 -14.05
C SER A 113 -23.34 -18.12 -13.08
N GLY A 114 -23.44 -16.81 -13.33
CA GLY A 114 -22.75 -15.76 -12.56
C GLY A 114 -21.26 -15.60 -12.87
N TRP A 115 -20.61 -16.64 -13.40
CA TRP A 115 -19.17 -16.63 -13.76
C TRP A 115 -18.93 -16.58 -15.27
N GLY A 116 -19.94 -16.91 -16.08
CA GLY A 116 -19.89 -16.81 -17.53
C GLY A 116 -20.18 -15.40 -18.05
N LEU A 117 -19.82 -15.14 -19.30
CA LEU A 117 -20.23 -13.92 -19.98
C LEU A 117 -21.76 -13.88 -20.11
N PRO A 118 -22.42 -12.75 -19.79
CA PRO A 118 -23.84 -12.59 -20.00
C PRO A 118 -24.23 -12.81 -21.47
N VAL A 119 -25.32 -13.54 -21.68
CA VAL A 119 -25.81 -13.95 -23.00
C VAL A 119 -26.99 -13.07 -23.42
N ALA A 120 -26.97 -12.59 -24.65
CA ALA A 120 -28.12 -11.93 -25.28
C ALA A 120 -29.01 -13.01 -25.92
N TYR A 121 -30.26 -13.13 -25.47
CA TYR A 121 -31.18 -14.19 -25.92
C TYR A 121 -32.02 -13.82 -27.15
N THR A 122 -32.16 -12.53 -27.44
CA THR A 122 -32.90 -12.03 -28.61
C THR A 122 -32.17 -10.83 -29.22
N GLU A 123 -32.36 -10.63 -30.53
CA GLU A 123 -31.97 -9.40 -31.24
C GLU A 123 -33.06 -8.34 -31.17
N ASP A 124 -34.33 -8.77 -31.15
CA ASP A 124 -35.46 -7.87 -31.03
C ASP A 124 -35.90 -7.81 -29.56
N PHE A 125 -35.56 -6.70 -28.92
CA PHE A 125 -35.96 -6.33 -27.56
C PHE A 125 -36.75 -5.02 -27.55
N SER A 126 -37.09 -4.49 -28.73
CA SER A 126 -37.74 -3.17 -28.90
C SER A 126 -39.12 -3.10 -28.25
N ALA A 127 -39.81 -4.25 -28.14
CA ALA A 127 -41.09 -4.36 -27.43
C ALA A 127 -40.97 -4.13 -25.91
N TYR A 128 -39.77 -4.19 -25.35
CA TYR A 128 -39.54 -4.10 -23.89
C TYR A 128 -38.61 -2.96 -23.49
N PHE A 129 -37.73 -2.53 -24.38
CA PHE A 129 -36.79 -1.45 -24.12
C PHE A 129 -36.93 -0.37 -25.18
N GLN A 130 -37.06 0.86 -24.71
CA GLN A 130 -37.04 2.05 -25.56
C GLN A 130 -35.84 2.89 -25.17
N GLN A 131 -34.86 3.00 -26.07
CA GLN A 131 -33.75 3.94 -25.89
C GLN A 131 -34.27 5.37 -26.06
N VAL A 132 -33.73 6.29 -25.26
CA VAL A 132 -34.17 7.69 -25.24
C VAL A 132 -33.07 8.59 -25.80
N ASP A 133 -32.81 8.46 -27.10
CA ASP A 133 -31.70 9.12 -27.80
C ASP A 133 -31.70 10.66 -27.64
N ALA A 134 -32.87 11.28 -27.47
CA ALA A 134 -33.00 12.72 -27.29
C ALA A 134 -32.29 13.27 -26.03
N PHE A 135 -32.00 12.40 -25.05
CA PHE A 135 -31.28 12.75 -23.82
C PHE A 135 -29.89 12.14 -23.76
N ASP A 136 -29.49 11.39 -24.78
CA ASP A 136 -28.17 10.78 -24.82
C ASP A 136 -27.12 11.85 -25.14
N LEU A 137 -25.98 11.75 -24.48
CA LEU A 137 -24.82 12.62 -24.68
C LEU A 137 -23.61 11.72 -24.88
N ILE A 138 -22.91 11.87 -26.00
CA ILE A 138 -21.64 11.18 -26.24
C ILE A 138 -20.59 12.24 -26.52
N SER A 139 -19.84 12.63 -25.49
CA SER A 139 -18.80 13.65 -25.62
C SER A 139 -17.60 13.34 -24.74
N ASN A 140 -16.42 13.33 -25.34
CA ASN A 140 -15.17 13.18 -24.57
C ASN A 140 -14.95 14.31 -23.55
N ASN A 141 -15.47 15.50 -23.85
CA ASN A 141 -15.22 16.72 -23.10
C ASN A 141 -16.43 17.11 -22.22
N ALA A 142 -17.56 16.41 -22.33
CA ALA A 142 -18.74 16.70 -21.52
C ALA A 142 -19.28 15.46 -20.81
N GLY A 143 -18.65 14.30 -21.00
CA GLY A 143 -19.06 13.04 -20.41
C GLY A 143 -20.00 12.22 -21.29
N TYR A 144 -20.52 11.14 -20.72
CA TYR A 144 -21.45 10.23 -21.38
C TYR A 144 -22.79 10.26 -20.66
N ARG A 145 -23.90 10.33 -21.40
CA ARG A 145 -25.24 10.16 -20.85
C ARG A 145 -26.00 9.17 -21.71
N ALA A 146 -26.58 8.15 -21.09
CA ALA A 146 -27.36 7.13 -21.78
C ALA A 146 -28.65 6.87 -21.01
N SER A 147 -29.79 6.92 -21.70
CA SER A 147 -31.11 6.74 -21.08
C SER A 147 -31.95 5.70 -21.82
N PHE A 148 -32.70 4.89 -21.06
CA PHE A 148 -33.67 3.96 -21.62
C PHE A 148 -34.87 3.77 -20.69
N ILE A 149 -35.99 3.36 -21.29
CA ILE A 149 -37.22 3.00 -20.59
C ILE A 149 -37.39 1.48 -20.66
N ARG A 150 -37.86 0.88 -19.57
CA ARG A 150 -38.22 -0.54 -19.47
C ARG A 150 -39.49 -0.73 -18.64
N PRO A 151 -40.22 -1.85 -18.79
CA PRO A 151 -41.33 -2.16 -17.90
C PRO A 151 -40.83 -2.54 -16.49
N LEU A 152 -41.64 -2.27 -15.46
CA LEU A 152 -41.32 -2.66 -14.08
C LEU A 152 -41.33 -4.17 -13.90
N THR A 153 -42.27 -4.86 -14.55
CA THR A 153 -42.42 -6.31 -14.54
C THR A 153 -42.35 -6.84 -15.97
N PHE A 154 -41.81 -8.04 -16.11
CA PHE A 154 -41.71 -8.73 -17.39
C PHE A 154 -42.70 -9.89 -17.42
N PRO A 155 -43.42 -10.13 -18.54
CA PRO A 155 -44.31 -11.28 -18.63
C PRO A 155 -43.49 -12.58 -18.61
N PRO A 156 -43.94 -13.67 -17.99
CA PRO A 156 -43.16 -14.92 -17.90
C PRO A 156 -42.77 -15.52 -19.26
N SER A 157 -43.55 -15.25 -20.32
CA SER A 157 -43.37 -15.77 -21.68
C SER A 157 -42.40 -14.96 -22.55
N GLN A 158 -41.72 -13.95 -21.99
CA GLN A 158 -40.80 -13.10 -22.76
C GLN A 158 -39.47 -13.80 -23.10
N ASN A 159 -38.92 -13.46 -24.26
CA ASN A 159 -37.72 -14.06 -24.84
C ASN A 159 -36.42 -13.29 -24.52
N VAL A 160 -36.50 -12.07 -23.98
CA VAL A 160 -35.33 -11.25 -23.64
C VAL A 160 -34.56 -11.82 -22.45
N TYR A 161 -35.29 -12.36 -21.46
CA TYR A 161 -34.74 -13.03 -20.28
C TYR A 161 -35.52 -14.32 -19.96
N PRO A 162 -35.09 -15.47 -20.49
CA PRO A 162 -35.77 -16.74 -20.23
C PRO A 162 -35.86 -17.03 -18.73
N ALA A 163 -37.00 -17.53 -18.26
CA ALA A 163 -37.23 -17.86 -16.85
C ALA A 163 -36.21 -18.88 -16.30
N SER A 164 -35.65 -19.74 -17.16
CA SER A 164 -34.58 -20.67 -16.80
C SER A 164 -33.26 -19.97 -16.43
N ALA A 165 -33.09 -18.72 -16.84
CA ALA A 165 -31.87 -17.97 -16.65
C ALA A 165 -31.97 -16.93 -15.54
N ILE A 166 -33.17 -16.48 -15.13
CA ILE A 166 -33.34 -15.35 -14.22
C ILE A 166 -34.32 -15.65 -13.10
N ASN A 167 -33.94 -15.30 -11.87
CA ASN A 167 -34.78 -15.50 -10.68
C ASN A 167 -35.49 -14.20 -10.22
N SER A 168 -35.04 -13.04 -10.69
CA SER A 168 -35.60 -11.73 -10.32
C SER A 168 -35.52 -10.75 -11.50
N LEU A 169 -36.67 -10.21 -11.91
CA LEU A 169 -36.82 -9.28 -13.04
C LEU A 169 -37.49 -7.95 -12.65
N ALA A 170 -38.20 -7.94 -11.53
CA ALA A 170 -39.06 -6.84 -11.14
C ALA A 170 -38.26 -5.67 -10.53
N LEU A 171 -38.63 -4.45 -10.91
CA LEU A 171 -38.30 -3.26 -10.13
C LEU A 171 -39.47 -2.94 -9.19
N ASP A 172 -39.24 -3.13 -7.90
CA ASP A 172 -40.24 -2.93 -6.86
C ASP A 172 -40.21 -1.46 -6.42
N THR A 173 -41.11 -0.65 -6.98
CA THR A 173 -41.17 0.79 -6.69
C THR A 173 -41.63 1.10 -5.27
N PRO A 174 -42.40 0.25 -4.56
CA PRO A 174 -42.53 0.34 -3.11
C PRO A 174 -41.27 0.08 -2.28
N ASN A 175 -40.18 -0.45 -2.84
CA ASN A 175 -39.02 -0.87 -2.06
C ASN A 175 -38.08 0.32 -1.72
N PRO A 176 -37.87 0.66 -0.43
CA PRO A 176 -36.92 1.70 -0.03
C PRO A 176 -35.45 1.25 -0.07
N LYS A 177 -35.20 -0.05 -0.22
CA LYS A 177 -33.86 -0.67 -0.19
C LYS A 177 -33.68 -1.62 -1.38
N GLN A 178 -33.89 -1.11 -2.59
CA GLN A 178 -33.74 -1.85 -3.82
C GLN A 178 -32.24 -1.97 -4.18
N PRO A 179 -31.54 -3.12 -3.98
CA PRO A 179 -30.18 -3.33 -4.46
C PRO A 179 -30.07 -3.37 -6.00
N ILE A 180 -29.15 -2.59 -6.52
CA ILE A 180 -28.87 -2.44 -7.94
C ILE A 180 -27.39 -2.70 -8.16
N VAL A 181 -27.06 -3.69 -9.00
CA VAL A 181 -25.67 -3.95 -9.35
C VAL A 181 -25.31 -3.18 -10.61
N VAL A 182 -24.26 -2.38 -10.54
CA VAL A 182 -23.70 -1.66 -11.68
C VAL A 182 -22.30 -2.19 -11.95
N ALA A 183 -21.98 -2.50 -13.19
CA ALA A 183 -20.64 -2.86 -13.62
C ALA A 183 -20.24 -2.00 -14.81
N LEU A 184 -18.97 -1.64 -14.92
CA LEU A 184 -18.48 -0.86 -16.06
C LEU A 184 -17.07 -1.30 -16.46
N SER A 185 -16.69 -0.96 -17.68
CA SER A 185 -15.34 -1.16 -18.21
C SER A 185 -14.94 0.02 -19.08
N ALA A 186 -13.66 0.39 -19.06
CA ALA A 186 -13.10 1.32 -20.04
C ALA A 186 -12.86 0.69 -21.43
N VAL A 187 -12.97 -0.64 -21.57
CA VAL A 187 -12.72 -1.36 -22.81
C VAL A 187 -14.05 -1.60 -23.55
N PRO A 188 -14.25 -1.06 -24.76
CA PRO A 188 -15.50 -1.24 -25.48
C PRO A 188 -15.66 -2.69 -25.99
N PRO A 189 -16.89 -3.13 -26.29
CA PRO A 189 -17.14 -4.40 -26.97
C PRO A 189 -16.46 -4.46 -28.34
N THR A 190 -16.28 -5.68 -28.86
CA THR A 190 -15.58 -5.90 -30.14
C THR A 190 -16.34 -5.37 -31.36
N ALA A 191 -17.64 -5.15 -31.32
CA ALA A 191 -18.46 -4.62 -32.41
C ALA A 191 -19.66 -3.81 -31.92
N ASP A 192 -20.31 -3.08 -32.83
CA ASP A 192 -21.56 -2.32 -32.58
C ASP A 192 -22.82 -3.20 -32.64
N ASP A 193 -22.65 -4.51 -32.45
CA ASP A 193 -23.71 -5.50 -32.39
C ASP A 193 -24.13 -5.71 -30.92
N PRO A 194 -25.43 -5.60 -30.56
CA PRO A 194 -25.93 -5.89 -29.21
C PRO A 194 -25.48 -7.25 -28.63
N ARG A 195 -25.11 -8.23 -29.46
CA ARG A 195 -24.58 -9.55 -29.05
C ARG A 195 -23.07 -9.60 -28.94
N SER A 196 -22.36 -8.52 -29.30
CA SER A 196 -20.91 -8.45 -29.28
C SER A 196 -20.34 -8.93 -27.96
N THR A 197 -19.26 -9.70 -28.01
CA THR A 197 -18.52 -10.05 -26.79
C THR A 197 -17.85 -8.81 -26.22
N PHE A 198 -17.75 -8.78 -24.90
CA PHE A 198 -17.05 -7.75 -24.15
C PHE A 198 -16.17 -8.40 -23.09
N THR A 199 -15.17 -7.68 -22.63
CA THR A 199 -14.23 -8.14 -21.61
C THR A 199 -14.79 -7.93 -20.21
N MET A 200 -14.18 -8.57 -19.20
CA MET A 200 -14.54 -8.38 -17.79
C MET A 200 -14.61 -6.89 -17.40
N HIS A 201 -15.54 -6.54 -16.52
CA HIS A 201 -15.61 -5.21 -15.91
C HIS A 201 -14.34 -4.92 -15.10
N ASP A 202 -13.91 -3.66 -15.07
CA ASP A 202 -12.85 -3.19 -14.16
C ASP A 202 -13.43 -2.67 -12.84
N HIS A 203 -14.68 -2.17 -12.86
CA HIS A 203 -15.40 -1.67 -11.70
C HIS A 203 -16.79 -2.30 -11.54
N SER A 204 -17.20 -2.53 -10.30
CA SER A 204 -18.53 -3.04 -9.94
C SER A 204 -19.00 -2.46 -8.62
N PHE A 205 -20.27 -2.08 -8.55
CA PHE A 205 -20.91 -1.44 -7.41
C PHE A 205 -22.21 -2.16 -7.09
N ILE A 206 -22.53 -2.25 -5.80
CA ILE A 206 -23.87 -2.62 -5.33
C ILE A 206 -24.44 -1.36 -4.70
N LEU A 207 -25.51 -0.83 -5.29
CA LEU A 207 -26.16 0.39 -4.85
C LEU A 207 -27.48 0.03 -4.18
N THR A 208 -27.78 0.62 -3.03
CA THR A 208 -29.12 0.54 -2.45
C THR A 208 -29.91 1.77 -2.88
N MET A 209 -30.95 1.57 -3.70
CA MET A 209 -31.80 2.66 -4.19
C MET A 209 -33.16 2.65 -3.49
N ASN A 210 -33.61 3.81 -3.04
CA ASN A 210 -34.96 4.01 -2.53
C ASN A 210 -35.89 4.32 -3.69
N LEU A 211 -36.52 3.27 -4.25
CA LEU A 211 -37.51 3.45 -5.31
C LEU A 211 -38.87 3.88 -4.77
N ALA A 212 -39.10 3.81 -3.45
CA ALA A 212 -40.33 4.26 -2.78
C ALA A 212 -40.44 5.78 -2.71
N ARG A 213 -39.31 6.49 -2.77
CA ARG A 213 -39.22 7.94 -2.64
C ARG A 213 -39.96 8.65 -3.77
N LEU A 214 -40.89 9.54 -3.41
CA LEU A 214 -41.56 10.41 -4.37
C LEU A 214 -40.53 11.31 -5.07
N TYR A 215 -40.64 11.39 -6.39
CA TYR A 215 -39.80 12.27 -7.18
C TYR A 215 -40.32 13.71 -7.06
N LEU A 216 -39.68 14.50 -6.18
CA LEU A 216 -40.04 15.90 -5.96
C LEU A 216 -39.39 16.80 -7.00
N ARG A 217 -40.19 17.68 -7.62
CA ARG A 217 -39.68 18.68 -8.56
C ARG A 217 -38.87 19.73 -7.78
N LYS A 218 -37.72 20.16 -8.30
CA LYS A 218 -36.89 21.22 -7.67
C LYS A 218 -37.68 22.48 -7.31
N SER A 219 -38.69 22.84 -8.11
CA SER A 219 -39.60 23.96 -7.84
C SER A 219 -40.47 23.77 -6.60
N GLN A 220 -40.82 22.52 -6.24
CA GLN A 220 -41.50 22.22 -4.98
C GLN A 220 -40.52 22.32 -3.81
N LEU A 221 -39.25 21.89 -4.03
CA LEU A 221 -38.19 22.00 -3.01
C LEU A 221 -37.76 23.44 -2.70
N SER A 222 -37.98 24.39 -3.62
CA SER A 222 -37.62 25.80 -3.46
C SER A 222 -38.78 26.69 -3.00
N SER A 223 -39.98 26.12 -2.82
CA SER A 223 -41.18 26.83 -2.36
C SER A 223 -41.42 26.70 -0.85
N GLU A 224 -40.68 25.83 -0.15
CA GLU A 224 -40.61 25.88 1.31
C GLU A 224 -39.68 27.02 1.71
N THR A 225 -40.20 28.24 1.60
CA THR A 225 -39.71 29.34 2.44
C THR A 225 -40.17 28.97 3.85
N PRO A 226 -39.29 28.88 4.86
CA PRO A 226 -39.72 28.59 6.21
C PRO A 226 -40.57 29.76 6.70
N ASP A 227 -41.89 29.63 6.60
CA ASP A 227 -42.79 30.49 7.36
C ASP A 227 -42.44 30.29 8.84
N PRO A 228 -42.26 31.38 9.62
CA PRO A 228 -42.01 31.29 11.05
C PRO A 228 -43.32 30.86 11.72
N VAL A 229 -43.58 29.55 11.75
CA VAL A 229 -44.74 28.99 12.46
C VAL A 229 -44.37 28.74 13.91
N ASP A 230 -45.15 29.39 14.75
CA ASP A 230 -45.11 29.43 16.20
C ASP A 230 -45.21 28.03 16.83
N HIS A 231 -44.43 27.85 17.90
CA HIS A 231 -44.27 26.60 18.63
C HIS A 231 -45.53 26.24 19.40
N SER A 232 -46.23 25.16 19.01
CA SER A 232 -46.95 24.28 19.95
C SER A 232 -47.60 23.07 19.25
N ASP A 233 -46.79 22.12 18.77
CA ASP A 233 -47.27 20.74 18.61
C ASP A 233 -46.12 19.73 18.76
N PRO A 234 -46.40 18.51 19.28
CA PRO A 234 -45.39 17.60 19.76
C PRO A 234 -44.70 16.86 18.60
N ALA A 235 -43.48 17.30 18.31
CA ALA A 235 -42.34 16.57 17.75
C ALA A 235 -42.65 15.20 17.12
N ASP A 236 -43.06 15.20 15.85
CA ASP A 236 -42.79 14.08 14.96
C ASP A 236 -41.28 14.07 14.66
N PRO A 237 -40.55 12.98 14.97
CA PRO A 237 -39.11 12.96 14.76
C PRO A 237 -38.84 12.97 13.26
N ALA A 238 -38.38 14.12 12.77
CA ALA A 238 -37.85 14.27 11.43
C ALA A 238 -36.90 13.10 11.14
N ALA A 239 -37.34 12.21 10.24
CA ALA A 239 -36.59 11.03 9.87
C ALA A 239 -35.20 11.50 9.42
N PRO A 240 -34.11 11.11 10.12
CA PRO A 240 -32.78 11.51 9.72
C PRO A 240 -32.58 11.06 8.29
N VAL A 241 -32.03 11.95 7.46
CA VAL A 241 -31.53 11.61 6.13
C VAL A 241 -30.43 10.57 6.36
N ASP A 242 -30.85 9.31 6.36
CA ASP A 242 -29.99 8.14 6.44
C ASP A 242 -29.26 8.06 5.11
N ILE A 243 -28.22 8.88 4.98
CA ILE A 243 -27.06 8.57 4.15
C ILE A 243 -26.41 7.39 4.88
N SER A 244 -27.04 6.22 4.76
CA SER A 244 -26.41 4.97 5.12
C SER A 244 -25.25 4.85 4.15
N ASP A 245 -24.09 5.33 4.57
CA ASP A 245 -22.77 5.13 4.00
C ASP A 245 -22.40 3.63 4.09
N ASP A 246 -23.27 2.77 3.54
CA ASP A 246 -23.04 1.36 3.27
C ASP A 246 -22.08 1.24 2.06
N GLU A 247 -20.88 1.79 2.20
CA GLU A 247 -19.68 1.23 1.59
C GLU A 247 -18.60 1.11 2.68
N ASP A 248 -18.89 0.27 3.67
CA ASP A 248 -17.93 -0.51 4.44
C ASP A 248 -17.16 -1.52 3.55
N LYS A 249 -16.85 -1.13 2.31
CA LYS A 249 -15.82 -1.77 1.48
C LYS A 249 -14.47 -1.26 1.98
N PHE A 250 -14.18 -1.72 3.19
CA PHE A 250 -13.06 -1.51 4.08
C PHE A 250 -11.97 -0.49 3.67
N PRO A 251 -11.51 0.36 4.62
CA PRO A 251 -10.24 1.10 4.53
C PRO A 251 -8.99 0.19 4.41
N SER A 252 -9.17 -1.13 4.24
CA SER A 252 -8.11 -2.12 4.20
C SER A 252 -7.15 -1.93 3.02
N GLU A 253 -7.63 -1.64 1.80
CA GLU A 253 -6.75 -1.44 0.63
C GLU A 253 -5.88 -0.19 0.81
N THR A 254 -6.49 0.93 1.23
CA THR A 254 -5.79 2.18 1.54
C THR A 254 -4.81 2.00 2.69
N LEU A 255 -5.18 1.26 3.73
CA LEU A 255 -4.31 0.97 4.87
C LEU A 255 -3.10 0.11 4.46
N ILE A 256 -3.32 -0.92 3.63
CA ILE A 256 -2.25 -1.78 3.10
C ILE A 256 -1.28 -0.94 2.26
N LEU A 257 -1.80 -0.06 1.40
CA LEU A 257 -0.99 0.86 0.59
C LEU A 257 -0.14 1.77 1.47
N ILE A 258 -0.74 2.45 2.45
CA ILE A 258 -0.05 3.35 3.37
C ILE A 258 1.03 2.58 4.15
N MET A 259 0.69 1.40 4.67
CA MET A 259 1.62 0.57 5.41
C MET A 259 2.80 0.13 4.53
N ALA A 260 2.54 -0.29 3.28
CA ALA A 260 3.58 -0.67 2.34
C ALA A 260 4.53 0.48 2.02
N ILE A 261 4.00 1.68 1.82
CA ILE A 261 4.79 2.89 1.61
C ILE A 261 5.66 3.14 2.83
N VAL A 262 5.08 3.31 4.02
CA VAL A 262 5.84 3.64 5.24
C VAL A 262 6.92 2.61 5.54
N VAL A 263 6.59 1.32 5.46
CA VAL A 263 7.52 0.23 5.77
C VAL A 263 8.70 0.22 4.80
N TRP A 264 8.43 0.31 3.49
CA TRP A 264 9.48 0.14 2.48
C TRP A 264 10.21 1.43 2.11
N THR A 265 9.59 2.61 2.27
CA THR A 265 10.24 3.89 1.95
C THR A 265 10.91 4.54 3.14
N LEU A 266 10.55 4.20 4.37
CA LEU A 266 11.10 4.81 5.58
C LEU A 266 11.74 3.78 6.52
N VAL A 267 10.98 2.80 6.99
CA VAL A 267 11.43 1.90 8.07
C VAL A 267 12.55 0.95 7.62
N ALA A 268 12.41 0.32 6.46
CA ALA A 268 13.41 -0.59 5.92
C ALA A 268 14.75 0.09 5.60
N PRO A 269 14.80 1.26 4.94
CA PRO A 269 16.04 2.04 4.79
C PRO A 269 16.73 2.31 6.12
N ILE A 270 16.00 2.80 7.14
CA ILE A 270 16.55 3.07 8.47
C ILE A 270 17.19 1.81 9.06
N GLY A 271 16.49 0.67 9.01
CA GLY A 271 17.01 -0.59 9.52
C GLY A 271 18.31 -1.05 8.82
N ILE A 272 18.47 -0.78 7.52
CA ILE A 272 19.70 -1.10 6.76
C ILE A 272 20.85 -0.13 7.08
N LEU A 273 20.56 1.12 7.42
CA LEU A 273 21.56 2.11 7.79
C LEU A 273 22.09 1.93 9.23
N VAL A 274 21.32 1.32 10.14
CA VAL A 274 21.74 1.08 11.53
C VAL A 274 23.11 0.39 11.65
N PRO A 275 23.41 -0.75 10.98
CA PRO A 275 24.73 -1.39 11.05
C PRO A 275 25.89 -0.54 10.49
N ARG A 276 25.58 0.53 9.75
CA ARG A 276 26.58 1.46 9.19
C ARG A 276 26.93 2.55 10.19
N PHE A 277 25.92 3.27 10.67
CA PHE A 277 26.14 4.45 11.52
C PHE A 277 26.18 4.12 13.01
N CYS A 278 25.43 3.11 13.45
CA CYS A 278 25.34 2.77 14.87
C CYS A 278 26.33 1.70 15.30
N ARG A 279 27.25 1.25 14.45
CA ARG A 279 28.12 0.08 14.72
C ARG A 279 28.99 0.22 15.98
N ALA A 280 29.31 1.45 16.39
CA ALA A 280 30.04 1.74 17.62
C ALA A 280 29.20 1.48 18.90
N HIS A 281 27.87 1.49 18.78
CA HIS A 281 26.98 1.28 19.91
C HIS A 281 26.81 -0.22 20.20
N PRO A 282 26.99 -0.70 21.45
CA PRO A 282 26.96 -2.14 21.76
C PRO A 282 25.64 -2.84 21.40
N LYS A 283 24.53 -2.08 21.39
CA LYS A 283 23.18 -2.60 21.04
C LYS A 283 22.78 -2.40 19.58
N TRP A 284 23.70 -2.01 18.69
CA TRP A 284 23.37 -1.74 17.27
C TRP A 284 22.68 -2.91 16.59
N PHE A 285 23.09 -4.14 16.92
CA PHE A 285 22.48 -5.35 16.38
C PHE A 285 21.04 -5.49 16.85
N GLY A 286 20.75 -5.15 18.11
CA GLY A 286 19.40 -5.10 18.65
C GLY A 286 18.53 -4.13 17.85
N TYR A 287 19.01 -2.91 17.59
CA TYR A 287 18.26 -1.94 16.78
C TYR A 287 18.01 -2.44 15.35
N HIS A 288 19.02 -3.00 14.68
CA HIS A 288 18.86 -3.57 13.35
C HIS A 288 17.83 -4.71 13.33
N ALA A 289 17.91 -5.62 14.31
CA ALA A 289 16.97 -6.72 14.47
C ALA A 289 15.54 -6.23 14.79
N THR A 290 15.39 -5.16 15.57
CA THR A 290 14.09 -4.53 15.83
C THR A 290 13.47 -4.00 14.54
N PHE A 291 14.18 -3.13 13.81
CA PHE A 291 13.63 -2.57 12.57
C PHE A 291 13.35 -3.64 11.51
N GLN A 292 14.32 -4.52 11.24
CA GLN A 292 14.19 -5.47 10.13
C GLN A 292 13.38 -6.72 10.50
N GLY A 293 13.66 -7.31 11.66
CA GLY A 293 13.06 -8.58 12.08
C GLY A 293 11.70 -8.44 12.77
N TRP A 294 11.48 -7.36 13.53
CA TRP A 294 10.25 -7.18 14.31
C TRP A 294 9.24 -6.21 13.70
N ILE A 295 9.67 -5.31 12.81
CA ILE A 295 8.77 -4.36 12.15
C ILE A 295 8.62 -4.70 10.66
N VAL A 296 9.69 -4.56 9.87
CA VAL A 296 9.63 -4.74 8.41
C VAL A 296 9.15 -6.15 8.03
N PHE A 297 9.69 -7.19 8.67
CA PHE A 297 9.32 -8.56 8.34
C PHE A 297 7.83 -8.87 8.62
N PRO A 298 7.28 -8.69 9.84
CA PRO A 298 5.87 -8.95 10.10
C PRO A 298 4.94 -8.06 9.27
N SER A 299 5.25 -6.77 9.12
CA SER A 299 4.44 -5.87 8.30
C SER A 299 4.41 -6.31 6.84
N THR A 300 5.53 -6.79 6.29
CA THR A 300 5.57 -7.30 4.91
C THR A 300 4.71 -8.55 4.76
N ILE A 301 4.72 -9.47 5.74
CA ILE A 301 3.83 -10.64 5.70
C ILE A 301 2.36 -10.20 5.67
N VAL A 302 1.97 -9.23 6.52
CA VAL A 302 0.61 -8.68 6.51
C VAL A 302 0.29 -8.04 5.15
N ILE A 303 1.18 -7.19 4.61
CA ILE A 303 1.00 -6.56 3.29
C ILE A 303 0.79 -7.60 2.20
N VAL A 304 1.61 -8.64 2.15
CA VAL A 304 1.55 -9.68 1.11
C VAL A 304 0.29 -10.54 1.26
N VAL A 305 -0.03 -11.00 2.48
CA VAL A 305 -1.22 -11.83 2.73
C VAL A 305 -2.50 -11.07 2.41
N PHE A 306 -2.68 -9.87 2.95
CA PHE A 306 -3.86 -9.08 2.66
C PHE A 306 -3.90 -8.60 1.20
N GLY A 307 -2.74 -8.30 0.60
CA GLY A 307 -2.66 -7.99 -0.82
C GLY A 307 -3.05 -9.17 -1.72
N MET A 308 -2.80 -10.41 -1.31
CA MET A 308 -3.28 -11.61 -2.02
C MET A 308 -4.78 -11.84 -1.82
N ILE A 309 -5.30 -11.60 -0.61
CA ILE A 309 -6.74 -11.76 -0.30
C ILE A 309 -7.57 -10.69 -1.03
N ALA A 310 -7.12 -9.44 -1.04
CA ALA A 310 -7.75 -8.34 -1.75
C ALA A 310 -7.46 -8.37 -3.26
N GLY A 311 -6.40 -9.07 -3.66
CA GLY A 311 -5.93 -9.14 -5.03
C GLY A 311 -6.94 -9.79 -5.96
N ARG A 312 -7.37 -9.05 -6.99
CA ARG A 312 -8.12 -9.63 -8.10
C ARG A 312 -7.18 -10.43 -9.02
N PRO A 313 -7.70 -11.41 -9.79
CA PRO A 313 -6.94 -12.05 -10.84
C PRO A 313 -6.32 -10.99 -11.77
N PRO A 314 -5.03 -11.10 -12.14
CA PRO A 314 -4.37 -10.06 -12.92
C PRO A 314 -5.00 -9.96 -14.31
N THR A 315 -5.70 -8.84 -14.56
CA THR A 315 -6.32 -8.54 -15.85
C THR A 315 -5.35 -7.89 -16.84
N ASP A 316 -4.30 -7.25 -16.34
CA ASP A 316 -3.28 -6.58 -17.14
C ASP A 316 -1.84 -6.92 -16.71
N THR A 317 -0.89 -6.51 -17.56
CA THR A 317 0.54 -6.75 -17.36
C THR A 317 1.07 -6.03 -16.11
N ILE A 318 0.55 -4.86 -15.76
CA ILE A 318 1.03 -4.06 -14.62
C ILE A 318 0.62 -4.73 -13.31
N THR A 319 -0.64 -5.17 -13.20
CA THR A 319 -1.18 -5.92 -12.07
C THR A 319 -0.42 -7.23 -11.88
N ARG A 320 -0.18 -7.98 -12.97
CA ARG A 320 0.64 -9.19 -12.93
C ARG A 320 2.04 -8.92 -12.42
N THR A 321 2.68 -7.85 -12.92
CA THR A 321 4.02 -7.44 -12.50
C THR A 321 4.06 -7.08 -11.03
N HIS A 322 3.08 -6.31 -10.54
CA HIS A 322 2.96 -5.93 -9.13
C HIS A 322 2.79 -7.15 -8.22
N GLN A 323 1.89 -8.07 -8.57
CA GLN A 323 1.65 -9.28 -7.79
C GLN A 323 2.90 -10.17 -7.76
N PHE A 324 3.56 -10.36 -8.91
CA PHE A 324 4.78 -11.14 -9.01
C PHE A 324 5.92 -10.54 -8.17
N LEU A 325 6.15 -9.24 -8.29
CA LEU A 325 7.18 -8.53 -7.51
C LEU A 325 6.87 -8.57 -6.01
N GLY A 326 5.60 -8.44 -5.61
CA GLY A 326 5.17 -8.54 -4.22
C GLY A 326 5.44 -9.92 -3.61
N LEU A 327 5.11 -10.98 -4.36
CA LEU A 327 5.40 -12.36 -3.95
C LEU A 327 6.92 -12.61 -3.87
N ALA A 328 7.67 -12.22 -4.90
CA ALA A 328 9.12 -12.33 -4.93
C ALA A 328 9.77 -11.60 -3.75
N LEU A 329 9.31 -10.38 -3.44
CA LEU A 329 9.78 -9.59 -2.30
C LEU A 329 9.52 -10.32 -0.97
N GLY A 330 8.32 -10.89 -0.79
CA GLY A 330 7.98 -11.69 0.39
C GLY A 330 8.89 -12.91 0.56
N THR A 331 9.11 -13.67 -0.51
CA THR A 331 10.00 -14.84 -0.50
C THR A 331 11.46 -14.47 -0.21
N LEU A 332 11.98 -13.42 -0.85
CA LEU A 332 13.34 -12.96 -0.61
C LEU A 332 13.53 -12.43 0.81
N LEU A 333 12.51 -11.80 1.40
CA LEU A 333 12.57 -11.33 2.79
C LEU A 333 12.62 -12.49 3.79
N LEU A 334 11.87 -13.58 3.56
CA LEU A 334 11.98 -14.81 4.35
C LEU A 334 13.39 -15.39 4.29
N LEU A 335 13.98 -15.46 3.10
CA LEU A 335 15.36 -15.91 2.91
C LEU A 335 16.34 -14.98 3.64
N GLN A 336 16.14 -13.66 3.57
CA GLN A 336 16.99 -12.66 4.21
C GLN A 336 16.99 -12.76 5.74
N VAL A 337 15.83 -12.97 6.36
CA VAL A 337 15.72 -13.21 7.81
C VAL A 337 16.42 -14.51 8.20
N THR A 338 16.23 -15.57 7.41
CA THR A 338 16.88 -16.88 7.63
C THR A 338 18.40 -16.74 7.56
N LEU A 339 18.92 -16.06 6.54
CA LEU A 339 20.34 -15.76 6.40
C LEU A 339 20.88 -14.89 7.54
N GLY A 340 20.08 -13.94 8.05
CA GLY A 340 20.44 -13.14 9.23
C GLY A 340 20.59 -13.98 10.49
N LEU A 341 19.69 -14.93 10.71
CA LEU A 341 19.75 -15.88 11.83
C LEU A 341 20.94 -16.85 11.69
N LEU A 342 21.16 -17.40 10.49
CA LEU A 342 22.31 -18.25 10.21
C LEU A 342 23.64 -17.51 10.39
N ALA A 343 23.75 -16.29 9.85
CA ALA A 343 24.93 -15.46 9.99
C ALA A 343 25.26 -15.13 11.45
N ARG A 344 24.26 -15.12 12.34
CA ARG A 344 24.44 -14.99 13.79
C ARG A 344 24.93 -16.29 14.42
N ARG A 345 24.34 -17.42 14.06
CA ARG A 345 24.72 -18.75 14.58
C ARG A 345 26.13 -19.17 14.16
N THR A 346 26.58 -18.79 12.97
CA THR A 346 27.93 -19.10 12.47
C THR A 346 29.00 -18.15 12.99
N LEU A 347 28.66 -17.21 13.88
CA LEU A 347 29.69 -16.46 14.58
C LEU A 347 30.36 -17.38 15.59
N PRO A 348 31.69 -17.58 15.53
CA PRO A 348 32.38 -18.36 16.55
C PRO A 348 32.04 -17.76 17.92
N PRO A 349 31.82 -18.60 18.95
CA PRO A 349 31.71 -18.13 20.32
C PRO A 349 32.85 -17.16 20.58
N VAL A 350 32.56 -16.03 21.20
CA VAL A 350 33.62 -15.10 21.62
C VAL A 350 34.48 -15.88 22.60
N GLU A 351 35.61 -16.42 22.14
CA GLU A 351 36.56 -17.08 23.02
C GLU A 351 36.92 -16.08 24.12
N PRO A 352 36.92 -16.52 25.40
CA PRO A 352 37.23 -15.64 26.50
C PRO A 352 38.61 -14.96 26.28
N PRO A 353 38.78 -13.70 26.72
CA PRO A 353 39.94 -12.87 26.40
C PRO A 353 41.33 -13.41 26.77
N SER A 354 41.43 -14.58 27.39
CA SER A 354 42.66 -15.12 27.98
C SER A 354 43.56 -15.93 27.03
N ALA A 355 43.11 -16.31 25.83
CA ALA A 355 43.76 -17.44 25.15
C ALA A 355 44.89 -17.14 24.14
N HIS A 356 44.99 -16.00 23.44
CA HIS A 356 45.98 -15.88 22.34
C HIS A 356 46.65 -14.51 22.22
N TYR A 357 47.72 -14.31 23.00
CA TYR A 357 48.77 -13.35 22.71
C TYR A 357 49.66 -13.93 21.59
N GLY A 358 49.38 -13.59 20.32
CA GLY A 358 50.35 -13.82 19.22
C GLY A 358 49.78 -14.16 17.84
N GLY A 359 48.58 -14.74 17.76
CA GLY A 359 48.00 -15.16 16.48
C GLY A 359 47.06 -14.12 15.87
N THR A 360 47.48 -13.46 14.78
CA THR A 360 46.58 -12.59 13.98
C THR A 360 45.61 -13.41 13.15
N LYS A 361 44.66 -14.10 13.79
CA LYS A 361 43.55 -14.72 13.04
C LYS A 361 42.68 -13.61 12.44
N VAL A 362 42.88 -13.35 11.16
CA VAL A 362 42.04 -12.46 10.36
C VAL A 362 40.68 -13.15 10.22
N PHE A 363 39.70 -12.76 11.04
CA PHE A 363 38.33 -13.22 10.85
C PHE A 363 37.76 -12.64 9.56
N THR A 364 37.80 -13.43 8.49
CA THR A 364 37.07 -13.21 7.25
C THR A 364 35.56 -13.32 7.54
N ARG A 365 34.74 -12.43 6.96
CA ARG A 365 33.27 -12.63 7.01
C ARG A 365 32.96 -13.96 6.36
N THR A 366 32.02 -14.68 6.95
CA THR A 366 31.48 -15.90 6.34
C THR A 366 30.75 -15.53 5.03
N LEU A 367 30.70 -16.46 4.08
CA LEU A 367 29.97 -16.26 2.82
C LEU A 367 28.50 -15.85 3.08
N SER A 368 27.85 -16.45 4.09
CA SER A 368 26.48 -16.11 4.51
C SER A 368 26.32 -14.63 4.89
N GLN A 369 27.31 -14.02 5.54
CA GLN A 369 27.29 -12.60 5.89
C GLN A 369 27.39 -11.71 4.65
N VAL A 370 28.20 -12.11 3.67
CA VAL A 370 28.32 -11.39 2.40
C VAL A 370 27.00 -11.42 1.64
N ILE A 371 26.44 -12.63 1.48
CA ILE A 371 25.15 -12.83 0.81
C ILE A 371 24.06 -12.03 1.51
N HIS A 372 23.97 -12.08 2.85
CA HIS A 372 22.98 -11.30 3.61
C HIS A 372 23.08 -9.79 3.36
N MET A 373 24.29 -9.23 3.26
CA MET A 373 24.44 -7.79 2.98
C MET A 373 24.00 -7.43 1.56
N VAL A 374 24.43 -8.20 0.55
CA VAL A 374 24.10 -7.93 -0.86
C VAL A 374 22.61 -8.13 -1.11
N LEU A 375 22.06 -9.24 -0.60
CA LEU A 375 20.64 -9.55 -0.71
C LEU A 375 19.77 -8.50 -0.01
N GLY A 376 20.17 -8.03 1.19
CA GLY A 376 19.44 -7.00 1.92
C GLY A 376 19.30 -5.68 1.17
N VAL A 377 20.37 -5.21 0.52
CA VAL A 377 20.31 -4.00 -0.33
C VAL A 377 19.45 -4.26 -1.57
N SER A 378 19.58 -5.43 -2.19
CA SER A 378 18.80 -5.81 -3.38
C SER A 378 17.30 -5.86 -3.09
N ILE A 379 16.90 -6.44 -1.94
CA ILE A 379 15.52 -6.48 -1.46
C ILE A 379 14.98 -5.08 -1.23
N LEU A 380 15.77 -4.16 -0.67
CA LEU A 380 15.32 -2.78 -0.49
C LEU A 380 15.05 -2.07 -1.83
N LEU A 381 15.93 -2.24 -2.81
CA LEU A 381 15.72 -1.68 -4.16
C LEU A 381 14.46 -2.27 -4.81
N LEU A 382 14.26 -3.58 -4.66
CA LEU A 382 13.04 -4.25 -5.10
C LEU A 382 11.78 -3.71 -4.40
N GLY A 383 11.86 -3.42 -3.10
CA GLY A 383 10.79 -2.78 -2.33
C GLY A 383 10.43 -1.38 -2.84
N PHE A 384 11.43 -0.56 -3.21
CA PHE A 384 11.18 0.74 -3.85
C PHE A 384 10.51 0.61 -5.23
N ALA A 385 10.90 -0.41 -6.02
CA ALA A 385 10.26 -0.69 -7.29
C ALA A 385 8.83 -1.20 -7.10
N GLN A 386 8.61 -2.13 -6.16
CA GLN A 386 7.30 -2.71 -5.89
C GLN A 386 6.27 -1.68 -5.40
N THR A 387 6.69 -0.79 -4.49
CA THR A 387 5.85 0.34 -4.05
C THR A 387 5.51 1.29 -5.20
N GLN A 388 6.40 1.46 -6.19
CA GLN A 388 6.11 2.24 -7.39
C GLN A 388 5.00 1.63 -8.24
N VAL A 389 5.11 0.34 -8.53
CA VAL A 389 4.14 -0.36 -9.38
C VAL A 389 2.78 -0.40 -8.67
N GLY A 390 2.77 -0.64 -7.35
CA GLY A 390 1.55 -0.59 -6.55
C GLY A 390 0.88 0.78 -6.58
N LEU A 391 1.65 1.86 -6.37
CA LEU A 391 1.12 3.22 -6.50
C LEU A 391 0.53 3.49 -7.89
N ALA A 392 1.21 3.08 -8.96
CA ALA A 392 0.72 3.28 -10.32
C ALA A 392 -0.62 2.57 -10.61
N LEU A 393 -0.88 1.45 -9.94
CA LEU A 393 -2.13 0.68 -10.04
C LEU A 393 -3.24 1.30 -9.20
N TYR A 394 -2.96 1.58 -7.93
CA TYR A 394 -3.99 1.89 -6.94
C TYR A 394 -4.19 3.39 -6.69
N ALA A 395 -3.34 4.28 -7.21
CA ALA A 395 -3.50 5.73 -7.06
C ALA A 395 -4.50 6.37 -8.06
N ARG A 396 -5.27 5.55 -8.80
CA ARG A 396 -6.29 6.03 -9.75
C ARG A 396 -7.62 6.30 -9.02
N GLY A 397 -7.67 7.44 -8.34
CA GLY A 397 -8.84 8.00 -7.67
C GLY A 397 -8.56 9.44 -7.23
N THR A 398 -9.58 10.30 -7.22
CA THR A 398 -9.46 11.77 -7.14
C THR A 398 -8.67 12.27 -5.92
N LEU A 399 -8.82 11.60 -4.77
CA LEU A 399 -8.07 11.89 -3.53
C LEU A 399 -6.64 11.34 -3.52
N ALA A 400 -6.39 10.22 -4.20
CA ALA A 400 -5.06 9.61 -4.33
C ALA A 400 -4.20 10.35 -5.38
N THR A 401 -4.81 10.83 -6.47
CA THR A 401 -4.10 11.54 -7.54
C THR A 401 -3.62 12.93 -7.09
N LEU A 402 -4.42 13.66 -6.30
CA LEU A 402 -4.04 14.98 -5.77
C LEU A 402 -2.99 14.91 -4.65
N TYR A 403 -2.95 13.83 -3.86
CA TYR A 403 -2.01 13.68 -2.73
C TYR A 403 -0.72 12.90 -3.09
N LEU A 404 -0.73 12.01 -4.11
CA LEU A 404 0.39 11.10 -4.41
C LEU A 404 1.18 11.43 -5.69
N ALA A 405 0.59 12.12 -6.68
CA ALA A 405 1.21 12.24 -8.00
C ALA A 405 2.36 13.27 -8.06
N GLY A 406 2.28 14.37 -7.31
CA GLY A 406 3.33 15.40 -7.27
C GLY A 406 4.31 15.22 -6.12
N GLU A 407 3.82 15.40 -4.89
CA GLU A 407 4.70 15.54 -3.72
C GLU A 407 5.24 14.21 -3.21
N PHE A 408 4.43 13.15 -3.20
CA PHE A 408 4.87 11.85 -2.68
C PHE A 408 5.81 11.11 -3.62
N THR A 409 5.64 11.29 -4.94
CA THR A 409 6.61 10.81 -5.92
C THR A 409 7.96 11.51 -5.77
N GLY A 410 7.94 12.81 -5.48
CA GLY A 410 9.13 13.58 -5.09
C GLY A 410 9.76 13.07 -3.81
N CYS A 411 8.97 12.95 -2.73
CA CYS A 411 9.40 12.47 -1.42
C CYS A 411 10.02 11.06 -1.51
N ARG A 412 9.43 10.13 -2.28
CA ARG A 412 9.98 8.79 -2.45
C ARG A 412 11.31 8.78 -3.19
N LYS A 413 11.42 9.51 -4.31
CA LYS A 413 12.68 9.65 -5.05
C LYS A 413 13.74 10.32 -4.18
N LEU A 414 13.33 11.29 -3.37
CA LEU A 414 14.17 11.95 -2.37
C LEU A 414 14.62 10.97 -1.28
N CYS A 415 13.73 10.18 -0.68
CA CYS A 415 14.07 9.15 0.32
C CYS A 415 15.03 8.11 -0.25
N ALA A 416 14.76 7.60 -1.46
CA ALA A 416 15.67 6.67 -2.14
C ALA A 416 17.02 7.33 -2.44
N GLY A 417 17.03 8.58 -2.93
CA GLY A 417 18.24 9.36 -3.19
C GLY A 417 19.07 9.61 -1.93
N ILE A 418 18.42 10.02 -0.83
CA ILE A 418 19.04 10.21 0.49
C ILE A 418 19.62 8.89 0.98
N PHE A 419 18.85 7.79 0.91
CA PHE A 419 19.34 6.47 1.32
C PHE A 419 20.59 6.07 0.53
N LEU A 420 20.55 6.17 -0.81
CA LEU A 420 21.69 5.83 -1.66
C LEU A 420 22.89 6.72 -1.34
N LEU A 421 22.68 8.03 -1.20
CA LEU A 421 23.72 8.98 -0.84
C LEU A 421 24.37 8.62 0.50
N LEU A 422 23.58 8.38 1.55
CA LEU A 422 24.07 8.00 2.88
C LEU A 422 24.76 6.63 2.87
N PHE A 423 24.22 5.67 2.13
CA PHE A 423 24.78 4.33 2.04
C PHE A 423 26.13 4.36 1.33
N PHE A 424 26.21 4.98 0.15
CA PHE A 424 27.45 5.06 -0.62
C PHE A 424 28.47 6.00 -0.01
N SER A 425 28.08 7.13 0.60
CA SER A 425 29.02 7.99 1.34
C SER A 425 29.68 7.22 2.47
N SER A 426 28.90 6.46 3.25
CA SER A 426 29.43 5.61 4.32
C SER A 426 30.38 4.51 3.78
N LEU A 427 30.12 4.00 2.58
CA LEU A 427 30.98 3.01 1.93
C LEU A 427 32.30 3.63 1.48
N VAL A 428 32.25 4.81 0.87
CA VAL A 428 33.43 5.56 0.41
C VAL A 428 34.30 5.97 1.60
N GLU A 429 33.71 6.47 2.68
CA GLU A 429 34.44 6.79 3.92
C GLU A 429 35.10 5.57 4.55
N LEU A 430 34.41 4.43 4.56
CA LEU A 430 34.98 3.17 5.04
C LEU A 430 36.20 2.76 4.19
N VAL A 431 36.10 2.86 2.86
CA VAL A 431 37.20 2.54 1.94
C VAL A 431 38.37 3.50 2.12
N ARG A 432 38.10 4.82 2.22
CA ARG A 432 39.13 5.85 2.45
C ARG A 432 39.85 5.63 3.78
N THR A 433 39.11 5.36 4.85
CA THR A 433 39.68 5.09 6.18
C THR A 433 40.60 3.87 6.13
N ARG A 434 40.14 2.77 5.53
CA ARG A 434 40.94 1.55 5.36
C ARG A 434 42.19 1.76 4.52
N HIS A 435 42.11 2.58 3.48
CA HIS A 435 43.26 2.89 2.65
C HIS A 435 44.30 3.73 3.40
N ARG A 436 43.86 4.71 4.20
CA ARG A 436 44.72 5.48 5.11
C ARG A 436 45.40 4.61 6.17
N GLU A 437 44.79 3.50 6.56
CA GLU A 437 45.40 2.47 7.42
C GLU A 437 46.43 1.57 6.69
N GLY A 438 46.84 1.91 5.47
CA GLY A 438 47.88 1.19 4.71
C GLY A 438 47.39 -0.05 3.96
N ARG A 439 46.07 -0.24 3.82
CA ARG A 439 45.52 -1.35 3.03
C ARG A 439 45.50 -1.01 1.54
N SER A 440 45.80 -2.00 0.70
CA SER A 440 45.64 -1.86 -0.75
C SER A 440 44.19 -1.51 -1.10
N TRP A 441 43.99 -0.79 -2.20
CA TRP A 441 42.66 -0.32 -2.60
C TRP A 441 41.67 -1.48 -2.80
N SER A 442 42.13 -2.59 -3.40
CA SER A 442 41.37 -3.84 -3.52
C SER A 442 40.97 -4.43 -2.16
N LYS A 443 41.89 -4.47 -1.19
CA LYS A 443 41.58 -4.91 0.18
C LYS A 443 40.75 -3.89 0.97
N SER A 444 40.72 -2.62 0.59
CA SER A 444 39.87 -1.63 1.24
C SER A 444 38.41 -1.78 0.80
N ILE A 445 38.19 -2.04 -0.49
CA ILE A 445 36.86 -2.24 -1.10
C ILE A 445 36.32 -3.64 -0.76
N PHE A 446 37.09 -4.67 -1.08
CA PHE A 446 36.67 -6.07 -0.94
C PHE A 446 37.13 -6.69 0.39
N GLY A 447 37.75 -5.92 1.28
CA GLY A 447 38.15 -6.38 2.60
C GLY A 447 36.96 -6.68 3.49
N LEU A 448 36.64 -7.96 3.59
CA LEU A 448 35.48 -8.47 4.29
C LEU A 448 35.75 -8.79 5.78
N GLY A 449 36.88 -8.41 6.39
CA GLY A 449 37.22 -8.84 7.75
C GLY A 449 36.62 -8.00 8.91
N ARG A 450 36.34 -8.62 10.07
CA ARG A 450 35.90 -7.94 11.32
C ARG A 450 37.00 -7.12 12.00
N THR A 451 38.26 -7.52 11.83
CA THR A 451 39.47 -6.80 12.30
C THR A 451 39.72 -5.48 11.55
N SER A 452 38.77 -5.03 10.74
CA SER A 452 38.86 -3.87 9.83
C SER A 452 38.10 -2.64 10.28
N ALA A 453 37.47 -2.69 11.45
CA ALA A 453 36.68 -1.57 11.99
C ALA A 453 37.13 -1.16 13.40
N SER A 454 37.98 -1.95 14.06
CA SER A 454 38.67 -1.54 15.27
C SER A 454 39.81 -0.61 14.87
N ARG A 455 39.89 0.58 15.50
CA ARG A 455 41.06 1.47 15.38
C ARG A 455 42.35 0.64 15.51
N PRO A 456 43.40 0.92 14.73
CA PRO A 456 44.68 0.27 14.91
C PRO A 456 45.08 0.41 16.38
N ARG A 457 45.05 -0.71 17.12
CA ARG A 457 45.55 -0.72 18.49
C ARG A 457 47.05 -0.53 18.35
N LEU A 458 47.57 0.53 18.96
CA LEU A 458 49.00 0.76 19.08
C LEU A 458 49.58 -0.52 19.70
N ARG A 459 50.29 -1.31 18.91
CA ARG A 459 50.99 -2.49 19.41
C ARG A 459 52.16 -1.95 20.21
N ILE A 460 51.96 -1.80 21.51
CA ILE A 460 53.06 -1.65 22.43
C ILE A 460 53.70 -3.04 22.47
N ASN A 461 54.76 -3.23 21.69
CA ASN A 461 55.63 -4.39 21.85
C ASN A 461 56.30 -4.24 23.21
N LEU A 462 55.66 -4.76 24.25
CA LEU A 462 56.33 -5.04 25.51
C LEU A 462 57.29 -6.20 25.23
N ARG A 463 58.48 -5.86 24.72
CA ARG A 463 59.61 -6.81 24.78
C ARG A 463 59.77 -7.19 26.27
N PRO A 464 59.96 -8.48 26.59
CA PRO A 464 60.32 -8.88 27.95
C PRO A 464 61.52 -8.03 28.38
N MET A 465 61.33 -7.26 29.47
CA MET A 465 62.33 -6.36 30.02
C MET A 465 63.54 -7.18 30.44
N ASN A 466 64.57 -7.20 29.61
CA ASN A 466 65.92 -7.49 30.08
C ASN A 466 66.91 -6.36 29.76
N ASP A 467 66.47 -5.31 29.05
CA ASP A 467 67.26 -4.11 28.81
C ASP A 467 66.45 -2.84 29.13
N SER A 468 67.07 -1.95 29.88
CA SER A 468 66.48 -0.85 30.66
C SER A 468 66.02 0.37 29.85
N ARG A 469 65.54 0.22 28.61
CA ARG A 469 64.95 1.33 27.83
C ARG A 469 63.73 0.91 27.01
N PRO A 470 62.52 1.43 27.28
CA PRO A 470 61.37 1.22 26.40
C PRO A 470 61.60 1.96 25.07
N SER A 471 61.83 1.21 24.00
CA SER A 471 61.88 1.77 22.64
C SER A 471 60.50 1.76 22.01
N PHE A 472 59.93 2.93 21.76
CA PHE A 472 58.72 3.07 20.95
C PHE A 472 59.09 2.97 19.47
N VAL A 473 58.91 1.79 18.88
CA VAL A 473 59.06 1.59 17.43
C VAL A 473 57.68 1.66 16.79
N MET A 474 57.39 2.74 16.07
CA MET A 474 56.35 2.68 15.04
C MET A 474 56.94 1.89 13.87
N GLU A 475 56.48 0.66 13.66
CA GLU A 475 56.77 -0.07 12.44
C GLU A 475 56.16 0.70 11.24
N GLY A 476 57.03 1.36 10.47
CA GLY A 476 56.69 1.85 9.15
C GLY A 476 56.31 0.67 8.26
N GLY A 477 55.16 0.76 7.59
CA GLY A 477 54.69 -0.27 6.68
C GLY A 477 55.69 -0.57 5.54
N PRO A 478 55.52 -1.68 4.81
CA PRO A 478 56.50 -2.26 3.88
C PRO A 478 56.90 -1.42 2.64
N ASN A 479 56.53 -0.13 2.59
CA ASN A 479 56.92 0.82 1.54
C ASN A 479 57.76 2.00 2.06
N ALA A 480 58.31 1.92 3.29
CA ALA A 480 59.28 2.91 3.74
C ALA A 480 60.59 2.72 2.96
N VAL A 481 60.75 3.52 1.90
CA VAL A 481 61.98 3.62 1.10
C VAL A 481 63.15 3.86 2.05
N SER A 482 64.10 2.94 2.02
CA SER A 482 65.34 2.99 2.79
C SER A 482 66.17 4.16 2.25
N ALA A 483 66.03 5.33 2.86
CA ALA A 483 66.90 6.46 2.60
C ALA A 483 68.22 6.21 3.32
N MET A 484 69.25 6.00 2.51
CA MET A 484 70.68 6.03 2.81
C MET A 484 71.04 6.77 4.09
N GLN A 485 71.68 6.04 5.00
CA GLN A 485 72.60 6.62 5.97
C GLN A 485 73.82 7.15 5.22
N ASP A 486 74.03 8.46 5.25
CA ASP A 486 75.38 9.02 5.19
C ASP A 486 75.46 10.27 6.08
N GLU A 487 76.29 10.13 7.11
CA GLU A 487 77.24 11.12 7.64
C GLU A 487 76.81 12.58 7.86
N LYS A 488 76.63 12.96 9.15
CA LYS A 488 77.51 13.90 9.90
C LYS A 488 76.85 14.35 11.20
N ARG A 489 77.52 14.03 12.32
CA ARG A 489 77.32 14.68 13.62
C ARG A 489 77.68 16.17 13.49
N PRO A 490 76.95 17.03 14.23
CA PRO A 490 77.66 17.89 15.16
C PRO A 490 77.09 17.82 16.58
N SER A 491 78.02 18.07 17.49
CA SER A 491 77.88 18.24 18.93
C SER A 491 77.07 19.46 19.34
N SER A 492 76.57 19.40 20.57
CA SER A 492 76.05 20.48 21.43
C SER A 492 74.61 20.93 21.20
N LEU A 493 73.74 20.58 22.16
CA LEU A 493 73.08 21.57 23.02
C LEU A 493 72.41 20.88 24.22
N GLN A 494 72.73 21.44 25.39
CA GLN A 494 72.10 21.22 26.69
C GLN A 494 70.64 21.71 26.70
N SER A 495 69.95 21.39 27.80
CA SER A 495 68.58 21.75 28.20
C SER A 495 67.58 20.61 27.91
N GLY A 496 67.04 19.87 28.87
CA GLY A 496 66.65 20.27 30.22
C GLY A 496 65.12 20.32 30.29
N GLN A 497 64.45 19.17 30.37
CA GLN A 497 63.06 19.07 30.82
C GLN A 497 62.75 17.64 31.26
N SER A 498 62.82 17.40 32.56
CA SER A 498 62.26 16.21 33.21
C SER A 498 60.76 16.42 33.41
N ILE A 499 59.94 15.59 32.79
CA ILE A 499 58.51 15.52 33.09
C ILE A 499 58.34 14.53 34.25
N HIS A 500 58.16 15.09 35.44
CA HIS A 500 57.80 14.39 36.67
C HIS A 500 56.34 13.93 36.55
N PHE A 501 56.09 12.61 36.56
CA PHE A 501 54.74 12.08 36.81
C PHE A 501 54.56 11.90 38.32
N SER A 502 53.69 12.73 38.89
CA SER A 502 53.29 12.66 40.29
C SER A 502 52.48 11.40 40.56
N SER A 503 53.01 10.57 41.44
CA SER A 503 52.30 9.54 42.20
C SER A 503 51.07 10.15 42.88
N LEU A 504 49.88 9.61 42.62
CA LEU A 504 48.65 9.96 43.32
C LEU A 504 48.14 8.76 44.10
N HIS A 505 48.21 8.96 45.41
CA HIS A 505 47.77 8.21 46.58
C HIS A 505 46.70 7.12 46.44
N ASP A 506 47.01 6.04 47.17
CA ASP A 506 46.10 5.21 47.96
C ASP A 506 44.85 5.94 48.48
N ARG A 507 43.69 5.31 48.24
CA ARG A 507 42.56 5.38 49.17
C ARG A 507 42.03 3.97 49.40
N SER A 508 42.40 3.45 50.57
CA SER A 508 41.66 2.43 51.29
C SER A 508 40.28 2.98 51.70
N TYR A 509 39.22 2.22 51.43
CA TYR A 509 37.99 2.28 52.20
C TYR A 509 37.47 0.87 52.44
N SER A 510 37.08 0.67 53.69
CA SER A 510 36.71 -0.56 54.37
C SER A 510 35.32 -1.09 54.00
N GLN A 511 35.22 -2.42 54.09
CA GLN A 511 34.12 -3.27 54.59
C GLN A 511 32.68 -2.74 54.75
N GLY A 512 31.75 -3.64 54.38
CA GLY A 512 30.34 -3.70 54.78
C GLY A 512 29.47 -3.87 53.53
N GLY A 513 28.78 -4.97 53.24
CA GLY A 513 28.17 -6.04 54.04
C GLY A 513 26.84 -6.38 53.35
N SER A 514 26.27 -7.55 53.65
CA SER A 514 24.94 -8.06 53.24
C SER A 514 24.91 -8.99 52.03
N ALA A 515 25.09 -10.27 52.35
CA ALA A 515 24.44 -11.38 51.68
C ALA A 515 22.96 -11.38 52.07
N SER A 516 22.07 -11.53 51.09
CA SER A 516 20.70 -11.96 51.33
C SER A 516 20.39 -13.12 50.41
N ASP A 517 20.34 -14.30 51.03
CA ASP A 517 19.55 -15.44 50.62
C ASP A 517 18.15 -15.00 50.18
N PHE A 518 17.66 -15.53 49.06
CA PHE A 518 16.24 -15.80 48.93
C PHE A 518 16.05 -17.09 48.13
N ASP A 519 15.76 -18.11 48.93
CA ASP A 519 15.16 -19.38 48.60
C ASP A 519 13.81 -19.18 47.90
N SER A 520 13.53 -19.91 46.82
CA SER A 520 12.16 -20.30 46.49
C SER A 520 12.17 -21.50 45.56
N ASP A 521 11.98 -22.63 46.20
CA ASP A 521 11.75 -23.94 45.63
C ASP A 521 10.31 -24.09 45.08
N THR A 522 10.16 -25.02 44.15
CA THR A 522 8.94 -25.79 43.80
C THR A 522 7.75 -25.16 43.03
N LYS A 523 7.52 -25.70 41.81
CA LYS A 523 6.29 -26.34 41.28
C LYS A 523 6.38 -26.39 39.75
N ALA A 524 6.00 -27.43 39.00
CA ALA A 524 5.64 -28.81 39.25
C ALA A 524 5.72 -29.50 37.87
N LEU A 525 6.26 -30.71 37.81
CA LEU A 525 6.21 -31.60 36.65
C LEU A 525 4.81 -32.20 36.55
N VAL A 526 4.20 -32.16 35.35
CA VAL A 526 3.03 -32.96 35.00
C VAL A 526 3.48 -34.04 34.02
N PRO A 527 3.27 -35.34 34.30
CA PRO A 527 3.45 -36.39 33.31
C PRO A 527 2.16 -36.57 32.50
N ARG A 528 2.31 -36.77 31.19
CA ARG A 528 1.21 -37.07 30.27
C ARG A 528 1.31 -38.53 29.83
N ALA A 529 0.36 -39.35 30.26
CA ALA A 529 0.05 -40.64 29.64
C ALA A 529 -1.40 -41.05 29.96
N LYS A 530 -2.29 -40.83 28.99
CA LYS A 530 -3.26 -41.79 28.43
C LYS A 530 -3.85 -41.18 27.17
#